data_AF-A0A7W0ABY6-F1
#
_entry.id   AF-A0A7W0ABY6-F1
#
_cell.length_a   1.000
_cell.length_b   1.000
_cell.length_c   1.000
_cell.angle_alpha   90.00
_cell.angle_beta   90.00
_cell.angle_gamma   90.00
#
_symmetry.space_group_name_H-M   'P 1'
#
loop_
_entity.id
_entity.type
_entity.pdbx_description
1 polymer ?
#
loop_
_entity_poly.entity_id
_entity_poly.type
_entity_poly.pdbx_seq_one_letter_code
_entity_poly.pdbx_strand_id
1 'polypeptide(L)'
;MTVSRYVTRRTAIASTLGAALAATVLSPRLFAQETTPSEPSDNGEKRERLLDGAIERASLALEIVQTDLAAVGAQIDSAAVDDLIGRASGFLDRATLGASDESRIQYAVVSLMTTGAASMLIKAGIHSTPLPSQEGVSSHVLVHAHDVVDRINVDLGADPDADVAYLLATARDLYTAAYQHYGAGTFGQAIGIGEASVMLAYGSRLLVVNPHARESGEMDEGDFT
;
A
#
# COMPACT_ATOMS: atom_id res chain seq x y z
N MET A 1 -5.43 -28.78 -4.99
CA MET A 1 -6.54 -27.81 -4.73
C MET A 1 -6.46 -27.12 -3.35
N THR A 2 -5.61 -27.59 -2.43
CA THR A 2 -5.49 -27.04 -1.05
C THR A 2 -4.65 -25.75 -0.96
N VAL A 3 -3.62 -25.61 -1.79
CA VAL A 3 -2.68 -24.45 -1.78
C VAL A 3 -3.38 -23.14 -2.15
N SER A 4 -4.18 -23.14 -3.23
CA SER A 4 -4.90 -21.94 -3.71
C SER A 4 -5.86 -21.37 -2.64
N ARG A 5 -6.61 -22.21 -1.91
CA ARG A 5 -7.51 -21.75 -0.84
C ARG A 5 -6.76 -21.20 0.38
N TYR A 6 -5.61 -21.79 0.70
CA TYR A 6 -4.78 -21.36 1.82
C TYR A 6 -4.09 -20.03 1.52
N VAL A 7 -3.50 -19.88 0.34
CA VAL A 7 -2.96 -18.62 -0.20
C VAL A 7 -4.06 -17.56 -0.17
N THR A 8 -5.20 -17.80 -0.82
CA THR A 8 -6.33 -16.84 -0.84
C THR A 8 -6.75 -16.33 0.55
N ARG A 9 -6.73 -17.19 1.58
CA ARG A 9 -7.03 -16.77 2.96
C ARG A 9 -5.92 -15.93 3.58
N ARG A 10 -4.65 -16.29 3.39
CA ARG A 10 -3.50 -15.54 3.91
C ARG A 10 -3.35 -14.18 3.23
N THR A 11 -3.48 -14.17 1.91
CA THR A 11 -3.50 -12.99 1.07
C THR A 11 -4.58 -12.00 1.53
N ALA A 12 -5.79 -12.47 1.87
CA ALA A 12 -6.86 -11.63 2.39
C ALA A 12 -6.53 -10.99 3.76
N ILE A 13 -5.75 -11.66 4.61
CA ILE A 13 -5.30 -11.09 5.89
C ILE A 13 -4.35 -9.92 5.63
N ALA A 14 -3.37 -10.07 4.74
CA ALA A 14 -2.44 -8.99 4.38
C ALA A 14 -3.18 -7.77 3.79
N SER A 15 -4.14 -8.00 2.89
CA SER A 15 -4.97 -6.93 2.29
C SER A 15 -5.82 -6.20 3.34
N THR A 16 -6.42 -6.94 4.28
CA THR A 16 -7.27 -6.38 5.33
C THR A 16 -6.47 -5.57 6.34
N LEU A 17 -5.27 -6.05 6.71
CA LEU A 17 -4.35 -5.34 7.60
C LEU A 17 -3.90 -4.01 6.98
N GLY A 18 -3.57 -4.01 5.69
CA GLY A 18 -3.21 -2.78 4.97
C GLY A 18 -4.34 -1.76 4.94
N ALA A 19 -5.55 -2.17 4.58
CA ALA A 19 -6.72 -1.28 4.53
C ALA A 19 -7.13 -0.73 5.90
N ALA A 20 -7.11 -1.56 6.95
CA ALA A 20 -7.50 -1.15 8.31
C ALA A 20 -6.50 -0.18 8.95
N LEU A 21 -5.19 -0.41 8.75
CA LEU A 21 -4.18 0.51 9.27
C LEU A 21 -4.17 1.82 8.47
N ALA A 22 -4.29 1.75 7.15
CA ALA A 22 -4.47 2.92 6.30
C ALA A 22 -5.62 3.81 6.79
N ALA A 23 -6.81 3.25 7.02
CA ALA A 23 -7.96 4.01 7.53
C ALA A 23 -7.72 4.61 8.92
N THR A 24 -6.96 3.92 9.77
CA THR A 24 -6.61 4.39 11.12
C THR A 24 -5.63 5.56 11.05
N VAL A 25 -4.58 5.46 10.23
CA VAL A 25 -3.52 6.48 10.11
C VAL A 25 -3.97 7.67 9.27
N LEU A 26 -4.77 7.47 8.22
CA LEU A 26 -5.36 8.56 7.41
C LEU A 26 -6.48 9.31 8.12
N SER A 27 -6.86 8.93 9.35
CA SER A 27 -7.84 9.67 10.14
C SER A 27 -7.24 11.01 10.63
N PRO A 28 -7.86 12.17 10.37
CA PRO A 28 -7.35 13.48 10.79
C PRO A 28 -7.09 13.62 12.30
N ARG A 29 -7.67 12.73 13.12
CA ARG A 29 -7.55 12.74 14.58
C ARG A 29 -6.14 12.42 15.09
N LEU A 30 -5.32 11.69 14.34
CA LEU A 30 -3.95 11.36 14.76
C LEU A 30 -2.97 12.53 14.54
N PHE A 31 -3.23 13.36 13.53
CA PHE A 31 -2.41 14.54 13.20
C PHE A 31 -2.93 15.84 13.83
N ALA A 32 -4.23 15.91 14.20
CA ALA A 32 -4.82 17.09 14.83
C ALA A 32 -4.67 17.13 16.37
N GLN A 33 -3.99 16.16 16.99
CA GLN A 33 -3.99 16.00 18.46
C GLN A 33 -2.85 16.74 19.19
N GLU A 34 -2.34 17.84 18.61
CA GLU A 34 -1.33 18.69 19.25
C GLU A 34 -1.88 19.85 20.11
N THR A 35 -3.20 20.07 20.20
CA THR A 35 -3.73 21.30 20.83
C THR A 35 -4.51 21.13 22.13
N THR A 36 -4.40 20.01 22.85
CA THR A 36 -4.98 19.88 24.20
C THR A 36 -3.95 19.38 25.20
N PRO A 37 -3.71 20.08 26.33
CA PRO A 37 -2.73 19.68 27.33
C PRO A 37 -3.27 18.47 28.10
N SER A 38 -2.92 17.27 27.63
CA SER A 38 -3.01 16.03 28.38
C SER A 38 -1.59 15.53 28.61
N GLU A 39 -1.35 14.90 29.75
CA GLU A 39 0.01 14.57 30.23
C GLU A 39 0.89 13.92 29.14
N PRO A 40 2.14 14.39 28.95
CA PRO A 40 2.98 14.01 27.81
C PRO A 40 3.34 12.52 27.74
N SER A 41 3.25 11.73 28.82
CA SER A 41 3.64 10.31 28.79
C SER A 41 2.60 9.41 28.12
N ASP A 42 1.31 9.70 28.26
CA ASP A 42 0.25 8.80 27.82
C ASP A 42 0.00 8.88 26.29
N ASN A 43 0.36 10.00 25.67
CA ASN A 43 0.34 10.18 24.22
C ASN A 43 1.62 9.62 23.54
N GLY A 44 2.77 9.73 24.20
CA GLY A 44 4.03 9.12 23.74
C GLY A 44 3.93 7.59 23.68
N GLU A 45 3.50 6.96 24.77
CA GLU A 45 3.34 5.49 24.84
C GLU A 45 2.25 4.95 23.88
N LYS A 46 1.22 5.74 23.56
CA LYS A 46 0.22 5.36 22.54
C LYS A 46 0.80 5.44 21.14
N ARG A 47 1.59 6.47 20.83
CA ARG A 47 2.24 6.66 19.54
C ARG A 47 3.30 5.59 19.29
N GLU A 48 4.12 5.28 20.30
CA GLU A 48 5.13 4.22 20.25
C GLU A 48 4.49 2.83 20.01
N ARG A 49 3.43 2.49 20.74
CA ARG A 49 2.68 1.23 20.50
C ARG A 49 2.03 1.15 19.12
N LEU A 50 1.54 2.26 18.59
CA LEU A 50 0.99 2.31 17.23
C LEU A 50 2.08 2.13 16.18
N LEU A 51 3.25 2.74 16.40
CA LEU A 51 4.40 2.63 15.53
C LEU A 51 4.97 1.20 15.49
N ASP A 52 5.23 0.62 16.65
CA ASP A 52 5.69 -0.77 16.75
C ASP A 52 4.69 -1.73 16.12
N GLY A 53 3.39 -1.53 16.40
CA GLY A 53 2.31 -2.30 15.80
C GLY A 53 2.20 -2.12 14.28
N ALA A 54 2.54 -0.95 13.73
CA ALA A 54 2.54 -0.69 12.29
C ALA A 54 3.70 -1.40 11.59
N ILE A 55 4.92 -1.31 12.14
CA ILE A 55 6.12 -1.97 11.61
C ILE A 55 5.98 -3.50 11.70
N GLU A 56 5.52 -4.03 12.84
CA GLU A 56 5.32 -5.47 13.01
C GLU A 56 4.30 -6.02 11.99
N ARG A 57 3.16 -5.32 11.80
CA ARG A 57 2.16 -5.71 10.81
C ARG A 57 2.70 -5.64 9.39
N ALA A 58 3.49 -4.62 9.06
CA ALA A 58 4.11 -4.48 7.74
C ALA A 58 5.09 -5.61 7.45
N SER A 59 5.93 -5.96 8.43
CA SER A 59 6.85 -7.09 8.37
C SER A 59 6.11 -8.41 8.17
N LEU A 60 5.10 -8.69 9.01
CA LEU A 60 4.31 -9.92 8.92
C LEU A 60 3.57 -10.02 7.58
N ALA A 61 2.97 -8.93 7.09
CA ALA A 61 2.30 -8.92 5.80
C ALA A 61 3.27 -9.22 4.66
N LEU A 62 4.49 -8.66 4.70
CA LEU A 62 5.52 -8.89 3.70
C LEU A 62 5.96 -10.35 3.69
N GLU A 63 6.20 -10.94 4.86
CA GLU A 63 6.54 -12.37 5.02
C GLU A 63 5.44 -13.28 4.45
N ILE A 64 4.17 -12.97 4.74
CA ILE A 64 3.02 -13.71 4.22
C ILE A 64 2.99 -13.66 2.70
N VAL A 65 3.15 -12.48 2.09
CA VAL A 65 3.10 -12.30 0.64
C VAL A 65 4.28 -12.97 -0.05
N GLN A 66 5.49 -12.90 0.52
CA GLN A 66 6.65 -13.63 0.02
C GLN A 66 6.42 -15.15 0.05
N THR A 67 5.82 -15.65 1.14
CA THR A 67 5.48 -17.07 1.28
C THR A 67 4.39 -17.49 0.28
N ASP A 68 3.38 -16.65 0.06
CA ASP A 68 2.33 -16.88 -0.92
C ASP A 68 2.92 -16.90 -2.33
N LEU A 69 3.78 -15.94 -2.67
CA LEU A 69 4.45 -15.90 -3.96
C LEU A 69 5.35 -17.10 -4.18
N ALA A 70 6.12 -17.54 -3.18
CA ALA A 70 6.92 -18.76 -3.28
C ALA A 70 6.05 -20.01 -3.55
N ALA A 71 4.81 -20.03 -3.04
CA ALA A 71 3.90 -21.17 -3.21
C ALA A 71 3.22 -21.19 -4.59
N VAL A 72 2.97 -20.04 -5.22
CA VAL A 72 2.20 -19.95 -6.47
C VAL A 72 2.92 -19.23 -7.62
N GLY A 73 4.16 -18.79 -7.41
CA GLY A 73 4.91 -17.96 -8.36
C GLY A 73 5.12 -18.63 -9.71
N ALA A 74 5.28 -19.95 -9.75
CA ALA A 74 5.35 -20.71 -11.00
C ALA A 74 4.02 -20.77 -11.80
N GLN A 75 2.91 -20.28 -11.23
CA GLN A 75 1.56 -20.33 -11.80
C GLN A 75 1.05 -18.96 -12.27
N ILE A 76 1.80 -17.88 -11.98
CA ILE A 76 1.41 -16.50 -12.30
C ILE A 76 2.60 -15.78 -12.95
N ASP A 77 2.34 -14.71 -13.70
CA ASP A 77 3.39 -13.76 -14.05
C ASP A 77 3.74 -12.94 -12.80
N SER A 78 4.90 -13.20 -12.20
CA SER A 78 5.27 -12.63 -10.91
C SER A 78 6.03 -11.32 -11.01
N ALA A 79 6.42 -10.85 -12.20
CA ALA A 79 7.35 -9.72 -12.31
C ALA A 79 6.87 -8.45 -11.58
N ALA A 80 5.59 -8.10 -11.76
CA ALA A 80 4.99 -6.96 -11.04
C ALA A 80 4.84 -7.22 -9.53
N VAL A 81 4.65 -8.48 -9.11
CA VAL A 81 4.55 -8.85 -7.70
C VAL A 81 5.93 -8.76 -7.03
N ASP A 82 6.97 -9.27 -7.68
CA ASP A 82 8.35 -9.21 -7.20
C ASP A 82 8.83 -7.76 -7.03
N ASP A 83 8.52 -6.89 -7.99
CA ASP A 83 8.83 -5.46 -7.91
C ASP A 83 8.12 -4.77 -6.74
N LEU A 84 6.82 -5.04 -6.55
CA LEU A 84 6.06 -4.52 -5.41
C LEU A 84 6.57 -5.05 -4.06
N ILE A 85 6.97 -6.32 -3.97
CA ILE A 85 7.59 -6.88 -2.76
C ILE A 85 8.92 -6.18 -2.47
N GLY A 86 9.75 -5.96 -3.49
CA GLY A 86 11.01 -5.24 -3.36
C GLY A 86 10.80 -3.82 -2.85
N ARG A 87 9.80 -3.11 -3.39
CA ARG A 87 9.44 -1.75 -2.95
C ARG A 87 8.85 -1.71 -1.55
N ALA A 88 7.96 -2.64 -1.21
CA ALA A 88 7.43 -2.76 0.14
C ALA A 88 8.55 -2.98 1.16
N SER A 89 9.52 -3.86 0.85
CA SER A 89 10.71 -4.05 1.69
C SER A 89 11.49 -2.76 1.89
N GLY A 90 11.76 -1.99 0.82
CA GLY A 90 12.46 -0.71 0.93
C GLY A 90 11.69 0.35 1.73
N PHE A 91 10.36 0.32 1.72
CA PHE A 91 9.55 1.17 2.61
C PHE A 91 9.64 0.69 4.07
N LEU A 92 9.60 -0.61 4.32
CA LEU A 92 9.75 -1.17 5.67
C LEU A 92 11.12 -0.86 6.28
N ASP A 93 12.19 -0.90 5.48
CA ASP A 93 13.53 -0.53 5.93
C ASP A 93 13.57 0.95 6.37
N ARG A 94 12.95 1.84 5.60
CA ARG A 94 12.81 3.26 5.96
C ARG A 94 11.88 3.49 7.16
N ALA A 95 10.87 2.66 7.33
CA ALA A 95 10.02 2.69 8.52
C ALA A 95 10.80 2.30 9.79
N THR A 96 11.76 1.40 9.64
CA THR A 96 12.60 0.93 10.75
C THR A 96 13.70 1.94 11.10
N LEU A 97 14.28 2.59 10.09
CA LEU A 97 15.42 3.50 10.21
C LEU A 97 15.04 4.98 10.27
N GLY A 98 13.75 5.32 10.12
CA GLY A 98 13.30 6.69 9.96
C GLY A 98 13.63 7.60 11.15
N ALA A 99 13.89 8.87 10.86
CA ALA A 99 14.34 9.87 11.85
C ALA A 99 13.23 10.38 12.78
N SER A 100 11.95 10.18 12.44
CA SER A 100 10.81 10.58 13.27
C SER A 100 9.73 9.49 13.27
N ASP A 101 8.97 9.38 14.37
CA ASP A 101 7.86 8.43 14.48
C ASP A 101 6.82 8.61 13.35
N GLU A 102 6.60 9.85 12.92
CA GLU A 102 5.67 10.17 11.85
C GLU A 102 6.12 9.62 10.50
N SER A 103 7.39 9.86 10.13
CA SER A 103 8.00 9.26 8.93
C SER A 103 7.97 7.74 9.00
N ARG A 104 8.26 7.18 10.17
CA ARG A 104 8.30 5.73 10.39
C ARG A 104 6.92 5.10 10.23
N ILE A 105 5.87 5.68 10.83
CA ILE A 105 4.47 5.24 10.66
C ILE A 105 4.07 5.35 9.19
N GLN A 106 4.39 6.47 8.54
CA GLN A 106 4.05 6.72 7.14
C GLN A 106 4.63 5.63 6.23
N TYR A 107 5.94 5.35 6.35
CA TYR A 107 6.58 4.30 5.57
C TYR A 107 6.08 2.90 5.91
N ALA A 108 5.75 2.61 7.18
CA ALA A 108 5.15 1.33 7.55
C ALA A 108 3.79 1.12 6.88
N VAL A 109 2.95 2.16 6.81
CA VAL A 109 1.65 2.10 6.13
C VAL A 109 1.81 1.98 4.62
N VAL A 110 2.76 2.70 4.01
CA VAL A 110 3.03 2.59 2.56
C VAL A 110 3.57 1.19 2.23
N SER A 111 4.44 0.63 3.06
CA SER A 111 4.87 -0.77 2.96
C SER A 111 3.66 -1.70 2.98
N LEU A 112 2.75 -1.53 3.93
CA LEU A 112 1.54 -2.35 4.03
C LEU A 112 0.62 -2.24 2.81
N MET A 113 0.41 -1.04 2.29
CA MET A 113 -0.38 -0.83 1.07
C MET A 113 0.27 -1.50 -0.14
N THR A 114 1.59 -1.37 -0.27
CA THR A 114 2.36 -1.95 -1.38
C THR A 114 2.35 -3.48 -1.32
N THR A 115 2.55 -4.05 -0.13
CA THR A 115 2.38 -5.48 0.15
C THR A 115 0.95 -5.94 -0.12
N GLY A 116 -0.04 -5.15 0.29
CA GLY A 116 -1.46 -5.40 0.01
C GLY A 116 -1.74 -5.46 -1.49
N ALA A 117 -1.19 -4.54 -2.27
CA ALA A 117 -1.30 -4.56 -3.73
C ALA A 117 -0.67 -5.83 -4.33
N ALA A 118 0.54 -6.21 -3.91
CA ALA A 118 1.19 -7.46 -4.33
C ALA A 118 0.32 -8.69 -4.00
N SER A 119 -0.25 -8.73 -2.80
CA SER A 119 -1.22 -9.73 -2.34
C SER A 119 -2.40 -9.85 -3.33
N MET A 120 -2.99 -8.72 -3.71
CA MET A 120 -4.14 -8.70 -4.63
C MET A 120 -3.78 -9.17 -6.04
N LEU A 121 -2.57 -8.87 -6.52
CA LEU A 121 -2.08 -9.38 -7.80
C LEU A 121 -1.85 -10.90 -7.76
N ILE A 122 -1.29 -11.44 -6.68
CA ILE A 122 -1.19 -12.90 -6.48
C ILE A 122 -2.58 -13.52 -6.54
N LYS A 123 -3.56 -12.94 -5.81
CA LYS A 123 -4.95 -13.41 -5.82
C LYS A 123 -5.57 -13.37 -7.21
N ALA A 124 -5.38 -12.29 -7.95
CA ALA A 124 -5.87 -12.13 -9.31
C ALA A 124 -5.24 -13.16 -10.26
N GLY A 125 -3.93 -13.41 -10.14
CA GLY A 125 -3.23 -14.40 -10.95
C GLY A 125 -3.73 -15.84 -10.73
N ILE A 126 -4.14 -16.19 -9.50
CA ILE A 126 -4.68 -17.53 -9.20
C ILE A 126 -6.19 -17.67 -9.44
N HIS A 127 -6.94 -16.56 -9.60
CA HIS A 127 -8.38 -16.57 -9.87
C HIS A 127 -8.63 -16.45 -11.37
N SER A 128 -8.89 -17.57 -12.05
CA SER A 128 -9.08 -17.61 -13.51
C SER A 128 -10.52 -17.88 -13.95
N THR A 129 -11.47 -18.16 -13.04
CA THR A 129 -12.83 -18.52 -13.46
C THR A 129 -13.70 -17.27 -13.65
N PRO A 130 -14.11 -16.95 -14.89
CA PRO A 130 -15.04 -15.86 -15.14
C PRO A 130 -16.40 -16.26 -14.57
N LEU A 131 -16.96 -15.44 -13.69
CA LEU A 131 -18.34 -15.59 -13.25
C LEU A 131 -19.12 -14.35 -13.67
N PRO A 132 -20.20 -14.49 -14.47
CA PRO A 132 -21.02 -13.34 -14.86
C PRO A 132 -21.56 -12.53 -13.68
N SER A 133 -21.75 -13.16 -12.52
CA SER A 133 -22.16 -12.49 -11.28
C SER A 133 -21.14 -11.47 -10.75
N GLN A 134 -19.90 -11.47 -11.26
CA GLN A 134 -18.84 -10.56 -10.83
C GLN A 134 -18.78 -9.26 -11.65
N GLU A 135 -19.50 -9.18 -12.78
CA GLU A 135 -19.44 -8.02 -13.69
C GLU A 135 -19.80 -6.71 -12.97
N GLY A 136 -20.92 -6.70 -12.24
CA GLY A 136 -21.36 -5.51 -11.50
C GLY A 136 -20.35 -5.06 -10.43
N VAL A 137 -19.80 -6.00 -9.67
CA VAL A 137 -18.78 -5.71 -8.65
C VAL A 137 -17.51 -5.17 -9.31
N SER A 138 -17.07 -5.80 -10.41
CA SER A 138 -15.89 -5.36 -11.15
C SER A 138 -16.07 -3.96 -11.73
N SER A 139 -17.24 -3.64 -12.26
CA SER A 139 -17.56 -2.30 -12.76
C SER A 139 -17.46 -1.25 -11.65
N HIS A 140 -18.04 -1.52 -10.48
CA HIS A 140 -17.93 -0.63 -9.31
C HIS A 140 -16.48 -0.42 -8.86
N VAL A 141 -15.67 -1.48 -8.83
CA VAL A 141 -14.24 -1.38 -8.47
C VAL A 141 -13.49 -0.53 -9.49
N LEU A 142 -13.75 -0.69 -10.78
CA LEU A 142 -13.10 0.11 -11.83
C LEU A 142 -13.47 1.59 -11.77
N VAL A 143 -14.74 1.91 -11.52
CA VAL A 143 -15.16 3.30 -11.31
C VAL A 143 -14.45 3.89 -10.09
N HIS A 144 -14.40 3.15 -8.98
CA HIS A 144 -13.69 3.60 -7.78
C HIS A 144 -12.18 3.80 -8.03
N ALA A 145 -11.53 2.86 -8.72
CA ALA A 145 -10.11 2.95 -9.06
C ALA A 145 -9.83 4.17 -9.95
N HIS A 146 -10.66 4.41 -10.97
CA HIS A 146 -10.58 5.59 -11.81
C HIS A 146 -10.66 6.88 -10.99
N ASP A 147 -11.72 7.02 -10.19
CA ASP A 147 -11.95 8.23 -9.37
C ASP A 147 -10.80 8.51 -8.39
N VAL A 148 -10.24 7.46 -7.78
CA VAL A 148 -9.13 7.59 -6.83
C VAL A 148 -7.83 7.97 -7.54
N VAL A 149 -7.46 7.26 -8.61
CA VAL A 149 -6.23 7.50 -9.36
C VAL A 149 -6.24 8.89 -9.98
N ASP A 150 -7.35 9.29 -10.61
CA ASP A 150 -7.46 10.61 -11.24
C ASP A 150 -7.42 11.74 -10.22
N ARG A 151 -8.15 11.61 -9.11
CA ARG A 151 -8.12 12.61 -8.03
C ARG A 151 -6.72 12.77 -7.45
N ILE A 152 -6.06 11.66 -7.11
CA ILE A 152 -4.72 11.70 -6.50
C ILE A 152 -3.70 12.24 -7.50
N ASN A 153 -3.81 11.88 -8.78
CA ASN A 153 -2.95 12.44 -9.80
C ASN A 153 -3.10 13.97 -9.91
N VAL A 154 -4.32 14.49 -9.89
CA VAL A 154 -4.55 15.95 -9.93
C VAL A 154 -3.97 16.63 -8.69
N ASP A 155 -4.12 16.01 -7.51
CA ASP A 155 -3.67 16.59 -6.24
C ASP A 155 -2.13 16.62 -6.08
N LEU A 156 -1.39 15.71 -6.74
CA LEU A 156 0.06 15.55 -6.54
C LEU A 156 0.95 16.53 -7.33
N GLY A 157 0.38 17.31 -8.26
CA GLY A 157 1.14 18.31 -9.02
C GLY A 157 2.13 17.71 -10.04
N ALA A 158 3.06 18.54 -10.55
CA ALA A 158 3.87 18.20 -11.73
C ALA A 158 5.17 17.43 -11.44
N ASP A 159 5.75 17.54 -10.24
CA ASP A 159 7.05 16.94 -9.90
C ASP A 159 7.00 16.16 -8.58
N PRO A 160 6.39 14.95 -8.58
CA PRO A 160 6.44 14.07 -7.43
C PRO A 160 7.85 13.48 -7.23
N ASP A 161 8.20 13.27 -5.96
CA ASP A 161 9.36 12.44 -5.55
C ASP A 161 9.33 11.06 -6.22
N ALA A 162 10.49 10.42 -6.40
CA ALA A 162 10.64 9.16 -7.09
C ALA A 162 9.71 8.04 -6.57
N ASP A 163 9.48 7.92 -5.27
CA ASP A 163 8.58 6.91 -4.71
C ASP A 163 7.12 7.24 -4.96
N VAL A 164 6.75 8.51 -4.86
CA VAL A 164 5.40 9.00 -5.17
C VAL A 164 5.10 8.77 -6.65
N ALA A 165 6.04 9.14 -7.51
CA ALA A 165 5.97 8.97 -8.96
C ALA A 165 5.85 7.48 -9.32
N TYR A 166 6.67 6.63 -8.71
CA TYR A 166 6.61 5.19 -8.89
C TYR A 166 5.23 4.64 -8.50
N LEU A 167 4.77 4.87 -7.27
CA LEU A 167 3.50 4.32 -6.78
C LEU A 167 2.31 4.79 -7.64
N LEU A 168 2.28 6.06 -8.03
CA LEU A 168 1.22 6.61 -8.87
C LEU A 168 1.27 6.04 -10.30
N ALA A 169 2.46 5.92 -10.89
CA ALA A 169 2.62 5.33 -12.21
C ALA A 169 2.17 3.86 -12.21
N THR A 170 2.63 3.07 -11.23
CA THR A 170 2.19 1.67 -11.09
C THR A 170 0.68 1.58 -10.86
N ALA A 171 0.08 2.48 -10.05
CA ALA A 171 -1.36 2.51 -9.85
C ALA A 171 -2.14 2.70 -11.17
N ARG A 172 -1.65 3.58 -12.06
CA ARG A 172 -2.26 3.83 -13.39
C ARG A 172 -2.12 2.65 -14.32
N ASP A 173 -0.95 2.02 -14.33
CA ASP A 173 -0.70 0.83 -15.14
C ASP A 173 -1.61 -0.32 -14.70
N LEU A 174 -1.75 -0.53 -13.38
CA LEU A 174 -2.68 -1.51 -12.83
C LEU A 174 -4.14 -1.17 -13.15
N TYR A 175 -4.58 0.09 -13.06
CA TYR A 175 -5.93 0.48 -13.49
C TYR A 175 -6.18 0.13 -14.96
N THR A 176 -5.21 0.42 -15.83
CA THR A 176 -5.28 0.11 -17.26
C THR A 176 -5.39 -1.39 -17.49
N ALA A 177 -4.57 -2.19 -16.80
CA ALA A 177 -4.64 -3.65 -16.86
C ALA A 177 -5.98 -4.19 -16.34
N ALA A 178 -6.51 -3.65 -15.23
CA ALA A 178 -7.81 -4.02 -14.69
C ALA A 178 -8.94 -3.77 -15.69
N TYR A 179 -8.90 -2.62 -16.39
CA TYR A 179 -9.87 -2.28 -17.43
C TYR A 179 -9.81 -3.25 -18.62
N GLN A 180 -8.60 -3.65 -19.05
CA GLN A 180 -8.41 -4.67 -20.09
C GLN A 180 -8.99 -6.03 -19.67
N HIS A 181 -8.75 -6.45 -18.43
CA HIS A 181 -9.31 -7.68 -17.88
C HIS A 181 -10.85 -7.66 -17.80
N TYR A 182 -11.43 -6.50 -17.50
CA TYR A 182 -12.89 -6.33 -17.51
C TYR A 182 -13.45 -6.46 -18.93
N GLY A 183 -12.84 -5.79 -19.92
CA GLY A 183 -13.23 -5.92 -21.33
C GLY A 183 -13.09 -7.34 -21.88
N ALA A 184 -12.15 -8.12 -21.35
CA ALA A 184 -11.98 -9.53 -21.67
C ALA A 184 -12.94 -10.49 -20.92
N GLY A 185 -13.81 -9.97 -20.04
CA GLY A 185 -14.74 -10.76 -19.23
C GLY A 185 -14.11 -11.48 -18.03
N THR A 186 -12.84 -11.23 -17.75
CA THR A 186 -12.10 -11.79 -16.59
C THR A 186 -12.31 -10.96 -15.32
N PHE A 187 -13.57 -10.81 -14.91
CA PHE A 187 -13.99 -9.89 -13.85
C PHE A 187 -13.29 -10.12 -12.50
N GLY A 188 -13.04 -11.37 -12.10
CA GLY A 188 -12.31 -11.68 -10.87
C GLY A 188 -10.88 -11.12 -10.87
N GLN A 189 -10.20 -11.15 -12.03
CA GLN A 189 -8.87 -10.58 -12.20
C GLN A 189 -8.93 -9.06 -12.19
N ALA A 190 -9.90 -8.48 -12.92
CA ALA A 190 -10.12 -7.04 -12.95
C ALA A 190 -10.39 -6.45 -11.55
N ILE A 191 -11.16 -7.14 -10.69
CA ILE A 191 -11.39 -6.74 -9.30
C ILE A 191 -10.07 -6.67 -8.52
N GLY A 192 -9.29 -7.75 -8.51
CA GLY A 192 -8.06 -7.79 -7.73
C GLY A 192 -7.02 -6.77 -8.20
N ILE A 193 -6.88 -6.60 -9.51
CA ILE A 193 -5.95 -5.62 -10.09
C ILE A 193 -6.43 -4.19 -9.82
N GLY A 194 -7.73 -3.93 -9.90
CA GLY A 194 -8.32 -2.62 -9.59
C GLY A 194 -8.17 -2.24 -8.11
N GLU A 195 -8.35 -3.18 -7.20
CA GLU A 195 -8.10 -2.96 -5.76
C GLU A 195 -6.61 -2.70 -5.48
N ALA A 196 -5.70 -3.39 -6.16
CA ALA A 196 -4.26 -3.13 -6.08
C ALA A 196 -3.91 -1.70 -6.54
N SER A 197 -4.51 -1.25 -7.65
CA SER A 197 -4.37 0.12 -8.15
C SER A 197 -4.76 1.17 -7.10
N VAL A 198 -5.92 1.00 -6.46
CA VAL A 198 -6.42 1.90 -5.40
C VAL A 198 -5.45 1.97 -4.22
N MET A 199 -4.90 0.83 -3.77
CA MET A 199 -3.95 0.79 -2.67
C MET A 199 -2.68 1.60 -2.96
N LEU A 200 -2.10 1.43 -4.16
CA LEU A 200 -0.89 2.17 -4.55
C LEU A 200 -1.16 3.67 -4.71
N ALA A 201 -2.32 4.04 -5.25
CA ALA A 201 -2.72 5.43 -5.36
C ALA A 201 -2.79 6.10 -3.97
N TYR A 202 -3.46 5.48 -2.99
CA TYR A 202 -3.47 5.99 -1.62
C TYR A 202 -2.07 6.02 -0.99
N GLY A 203 -1.22 5.04 -1.28
CA GLY A 203 0.18 5.03 -0.83
C GLY A 203 0.96 6.25 -1.34
N SER A 204 0.79 6.60 -2.63
CA SER A 204 1.43 7.79 -3.22
C SER A 204 0.98 9.09 -2.54
N ARG A 205 -0.32 9.23 -2.25
CA ARG A 205 -0.86 10.39 -1.52
C ARG A 205 -0.29 10.48 -0.12
N LEU A 206 -0.19 9.36 0.58
CA LEU A 206 0.29 9.33 1.95
C LEU A 206 1.71 9.88 2.06
N LEU A 207 2.58 9.59 1.08
CA LEU A 207 3.96 10.12 1.00
C LEU A 207 4.05 11.64 0.77
N VAL A 208 2.98 12.30 0.34
CA VAL A 208 2.97 13.76 0.06
C VAL A 208 2.37 14.58 1.18
N VAL A 209 1.40 14.04 1.93
CA VAL A 209 0.68 14.79 2.98
C VAL A 209 1.58 15.21 4.17
N ASN A 210 2.82 14.75 4.26
CA ASN A 210 3.74 15.11 5.34
C ASN A 210 5.15 15.54 4.88
N PRO A 211 5.40 16.84 4.65
CA PRO A 211 6.72 17.35 4.28
C PRO A 211 7.72 17.39 5.46
N HIS A 212 7.27 17.39 6.72
CA HIS A 212 8.18 17.50 7.89
C HIS A 212 8.97 16.22 8.21
N ALA A 213 8.63 15.10 7.58
CA ALA A 213 9.44 13.89 7.56
C ALA A 213 10.77 14.06 6.77
N ARG A 214 10.92 15.15 6.00
CA ARG A 214 11.98 15.31 5.00
C ARG A 214 13.16 16.18 5.44
N GLU A 215 13.05 16.94 6.53
CA GLU A 215 14.05 17.97 6.89
C GLU A 215 15.18 17.51 7.84
N SER A 216 15.20 16.28 8.35
CA SER A 216 16.26 15.84 9.30
C SER A 216 17.44 15.08 8.68
N GLY A 217 17.50 14.97 7.34
CA GLY A 217 18.57 14.28 6.62
C GLY A 217 19.68 15.16 6.06
N GLU A 218 19.47 16.47 5.95
CA GLU A 218 20.49 17.44 5.54
C GLU A 218 20.99 18.22 6.77
N MET A 219 21.86 17.59 7.57
CA MET A 219 22.80 18.38 8.36
C MET A 219 23.89 18.86 7.42
N ASP A 220 23.79 20.14 7.12
CA ASP A 220 24.78 21.00 6.46
C ASP A 220 26.16 20.82 7.12
N GLU A 221 27.00 19.95 6.55
CA GLU A 221 28.46 19.96 6.76
C GLU A 221 29.01 21.19 6.03
N GLY A 222 28.77 22.37 6.58
CA GLY A 222 28.95 23.60 5.83
C GLY A 222 29.19 24.86 6.64
N ASP A 223 29.53 24.81 7.93
CA ASP A 223 30.02 26.01 8.62
C ASP A 223 30.96 25.70 9.80
N PHE A 224 32.20 25.34 9.45
CA PHE A 224 33.37 25.52 10.31
C PHE A 224 34.51 26.09 9.49
N THR A 225 34.50 27.41 9.26
CA THR A 225 35.72 28.23 9.12
C THR A 225 35.47 29.66 9.52
#